data_AF-A0A4Q7DWI4-F1
#
_entry.id   AF-A0A4Q7DWI4-F1
#
_cell.length_a   1.000
_cell.length_b   1.000
_cell.length_c   1.000
_cell.angle_alpha   90.00
_cell.angle_beta   90.00
_cell.angle_gamma   90.00
#
_symmetry.space_group_name_H-M   'P 1'
#
loop_
_entity.id
_entity.type
_entity.pdbx_description
1 polymer ?
#
loop_
_entity_poly.entity_id
_entity_poly.type
_entity_poly.pdbx_seq_one_letter_code
_entity_poly.pdbx_strand_id
1 'polypeptide(L)'
;MTPTSKKYIVKLTDDELKRLNKILRQKNTSETMANRIRILKDMDANHPPVKTYKQCASDHGISEPTITNVVKKFVNEGLDATIKLKRSVNSDNAQRKVDGRVEAKLLEVACGPV
;
A
#
# COMPACT_ATOMS: atom_id res chain seq x y z
N MET A 1 20.16 -18.69 10.16
CA MET A 1 19.51 -17.58 9.41
C MET A 1 20.55 -16.51 9.18
N THR A 2 21.10 -16.44 7.98
CA THR A 2 22.05 -15.38 7.61
C THR A 2 21.30 -14.06 7.41
N PRO A 3 21.82 -12.92 7.89
CA PRO A 3 21.24 -11.62 7.56
C PRO A 3 21.52 -11.36 6.09
N THR A 4 20.50 -11.47 5.24
CA THR A 4 20.56 -11.03 3.86
C THR A 4 20.98 -9.55 3.85
N SER A 5 22.09 -9.26 3.19
CA SER A 5 22.57 -7.89 3.03
C SER A 5 21.44 -7.04 2.44
N LYS A 6 21.08 -5.95 3.12
CA LYS A 6 20.03 -5.03 2.66
C LYS A 6 20.51 -4.38 1.36
N LYS A 7 20.10 -4.92 0.21
CA LYS A 7 20.45 -4.40 -1.12
C LYS A 7 19.99 -2.96 -1.34
N TYR A 8 18.98 -2.53 -0.60
CA TYR A 8 18.36 -1.21 -0.71
C TYR A 8 18.30 -0.55 0.68
N ILE A 9 18.83 0.67 0.76
CA ILE A 9 18.86 1.49 1.98
C ILE A 9 17.93 2.67 1.77
N VAL A 10 16.92 2.82 2.63
CA VAL A 10 16.03 3.98 2.64
C VAL A 10 16.69 5.07 3.46
N LYS A 11 16.79 6.27 2.89
CA LYS A 11 17.25 7.48 3.58
C LYS A 11 16.22 8.57 3.27
N LEU A 12 15.45 8.97 4.27
CA LEU A 12 14.51 10.08 4.12
C LEU A 12 15.17 11.37 4.59
N THR A 13 14.89 12.46 3.88
CA THR A 13 15.17 13.81 4.36
C THR A 13 14.06 14.29 5.29
N ASP A 14 14.35 15.29 6.13
CA ASP A 14 13.38 15.84 7.08
C ASP A 14 12.12 16.37 6.38
N ASP A 15 12.28 16.97 5.20
CA ASP A 15 11.17 17.52 4.42
C ASP A 15 10.30 16.42 3.81
N GLU A 16 10.91 15.32 3.35
CA GLU A 16 10.17 14.13 2.93
C GLU A 16 9.40 13.50 4.09
N LEU A 17 10.00 13.45 5.27
CA LEU A 17 9.37 12.92 6.48
C LEU A 17 8.17 13.80 6.91
N LYS A 18 8.31 15.12 6.86
CA LYS A 18 7.19 16.07 7.07
C LYS A 18 6.07 15.84 6.05
N ARG A 19 6.42 15.68 4.76
CA ARG A 19 5.45 15.42 3.69
C ARG A 19 4.70 14.10 3.91
N LEU A 20 5.41 13.05 4.26
CA LEU A 20 4.86 11.73 4.58
C LEU A 20 3.89 11.78 5.77
N ASN A 21 4.26 12.48 6.84
CA ASN A 21 3.39 12.67 7.99
C ASN A 21 2.13 13.50 7.64
N LYS A 22 2.26 14.50 6.77
CA LYS A 22 1.11 15.29 6.30
C LYS A 22 0.13 14.42 5.54
N ILE A 23 0.61 13.55 4.66
CA ILE A 23 -0.24 12.61 3.89
C ILE A 23 -0.92 11.61 4.84
N LEU A 24 -0.19 11.07 5.82
CA LEU A 24 -0.76 10.10 6.76
C LEU A 24 -1.92 10.67 7.60
N ARG A 25 -1.95 12.00 7.84
CA ARG A 25 -3.02 12.70 8.56
C ARG A 25 -4.27 12.96 7.71
N GLN A 26 -4.18 12.82 6.39
CA GLN A 26 -5.31 13.07 5.50
C GLN A 26 -6.32 11.91 5.55
N LYS A 27 -7.62 12.23 5.63
CA LYS A 27 -8.71 11.24 5.72
C LYS A 27 -8.90 10.42 4.45
N ASN A 28 -8.42 10.90 3.30
CA ASN A 28 -8.55 10.24 1.99
C ASN A 28 -7.34 9.36 1.64
N THR A 29 -6.39 9.17 2.57
CA THR A 29 -5.25 8.30 2.35
C THR A 29 -5.68 6.84 2.39
N SER A 30 -5.48 6.12 1.30
CA SER A 30 -5.79 4.69 1.22
C SER A 30 -4.87 3.87 2.12
N GLU A 31 -5.33 2.70 2.57
CA GLU A 31 -4.53 1.82 3.43
C GLU A 31 -3.23 1.36 2.75
N THR A 32 -3.28 1.11 1.44
CA THR A 32 -2.08 0.82 0.64
C THR A 32 -1.07 1.96 0.75
N MET A 33 -1.55 3.21 0.75
CA MET A 33 -0.67 4.35 0.88
C MET A 33 -0.13 4.49 2.30
N ALA A 34 -0.97 4.39 3.31
CA ALA A 34 -0.53 4.40 4.71
C ALA A 34 0.55 3.35 4.97
N ASN A 35 0.37 2.12 4.45
CA ASN A 35 1.33 1.03 4.60
C ASN A 35 2.67 1.31 3.92
N ARG A 36 2.68 1.87 2.71
CA ARG A 36 3.95 2.30 2.06
C ARG A 36 4.70 3.33 2.91
N ILE A 37 3.98 4.29 3.48
CA ILE A 37 4.56 5.33 4.33
C ILE A 37 5.12 4.73 5.63
N ARG A 38 4.37 3.84 6.28
CA ARG A 38 4.81 3.12 7.49
C ARG A 38 6.10 2.33 7.22
N ILE A 39 6.17 1.61 6.10
CA ILE A 39 7.37 0.88 5.67
C ILE A 39 8.57 1.82 5.52
N LEU A 40 8.40 2.94 4.81
CA LEU A 40 9.50 3.88 4.58
C LEU A 40 10.02 4.49 5.88
N LYS A 41 9.11 4.83 6.81
CA LYS A 41 9.49 5.36 8.14
C LYS A 41 10.22 4.35 9.01
N ASP A 42 9.73 3.11 9.06
CA ASP A 42 10.36 2.04 9.86
C ASP A 42 11.74 1.63 9.33
N MET A 43 11.96 1.81 8.02
CA MET A 43 13.19 1.42 7.34
C MET A 43 14.18 2.58 7.14
N ASP A 44 13.85 3.78 7.60
CA ASP A 44 14.64 4.98 7.38
C ASP A 44 15.95 4.95 8.17
N ALA A 45 17.07 4.89 7.46
CA ALA A 45 18.39 4.84 8.06
C ALA A 45 18.83 6.18 8.70
N ASN A 46 18.23 7.30 8.31
CA ASN A 46 18.59 8.62 8.85
C ASN A 46 17.94 8.88 10.23
N HIS A 47 16.84 8.21 10.54
CA HIS A 47 16.07 8.42 11.77
C HIS A 47 15.93 7.10 12.56
N PRO A 48 16.87 6.80 13.47
CA PRO A 48 16.77 5.63 14.35
C PRO A 48 15.52 5.70 15.26
N PRO A 49 14.89 4.57 15.61
CA PRO A 49 15.36 3.19 15.41
C PRO A 49 14.95 2.57 14.06
N VAL A 50 15.93 2.03 13.33
CA VAL A 50 15.69 1.31 12.07
C VAL A 50 15.24 -0.12 12.36
N LYS A 51 14.06 -0.50 11.88
CA LYS A 51 13.53 -1.86 12.07
C LYS A 51 14.07 -2.85 11.04
N THR A 52 13.96 -4.13 11.38
CA THR A 52 14.19 -5.24 10.45
C THR A 52 12.92 -5.51 9.64
N TYR A 53 13.05 -6.10 8.44
CA TYR A 53 11.91 -6.43 7.59
C TYR A 53 10.86 -7.28 8.33
N LYS A 54 11.31 -8.25 9.12
CA LYS A 54 10.44 -9.09 9.96
C LYS A 54 9.67 -8.32 11.03
N GLN A 55 10.32 -7.35 11.66
CA GLN A 55 9.68 -6.51 12.68
C GLN A 55 8.62 -5.61 12.03
N CYS A 56 8.98 -4.93 10.95
CA CYS A 56 8.04 -4.10 10.18
C CYS A 56 6.85 -4.92 9.63
N ALA A 57 7.11 -6.15 9.17
CA ALA A 57 6.07 -7.09 8.74
C ALA A 57 5.10 -7.43 9.86
N SER A 58 5.62 -7.73 11.05
CA SER A 58 4.82 -8.07 12.23
C SER A 58 4.02 -6.88 12.75
N ASP A 59 4.63 -5.69 12.81
CA ASP A 59 4.02 -4.48 13.38
C ASP A 59 2.83 -3.99 12.56
N HIS A 60 2.91 -4.09 11.23
CA HIS A 60 1.89 -3.54 10.32
C HIS A 60 1.08 -4.62 9.60
N GLY A 61 1.34 -5.91 9.85
CA GLY A 61 0.66 -7.02 9.17
C GLY A 61 0.96 -7.08 7.66
N ILE A 62 2.18 -6.75 7.25
CA ILE A 62 2.58 -6.65 5.83
C ILE A 62 3.54 -7.79 5.47
N SER A 63 3.42 -8.38 4.28
CA SER A 63 4.34 -9.43 3.84
C SER A 63 5.73 -8.88 3.49
N GLU A 64 6.79 -9.64 3.81
CA GLU A 64 8.19 -9.28 3.49
C GLU A 64 8.44 -8.93 2.01
N PRO A 65 7.84 -9.63 1.01
CA PRO A 65 7.97 -9.26 -0.39
C PRO A 65 7.40 -7.87 -0.69
N THR A 66 6.30 -7.49 -0.03
CA THR A 66 5.70 -6.16 -0.18
C THR A 66 6.64 -5.08 0.34
N ILE A 67 7.25 -5.30 1.51
CA ILE A 67 8.27 -4.41 2.09
C ILE A 67 9.43 -4.23 1.12
N THR A 68 9.95 -5.35 0.59
CA THR A 68 11.06 -5.35 -0.38
C THR A 68 10.71 -4.55 -1.64
N ASN A 69 9.50 -4.74 -2.18
CA ASN A 69 9.04 -4.01 -3.38
C ASN A 69 8.89 -2.51 -3.12
N VAL A 70 8.37 -2.11 -1.96
CA VAL A 70 8.23 -0.70 -1.59
C VAL A 70 9.60 -0.04 -1.43
N VAL A 71 10.51 -0.69 -0.72
CA VAL A 71 11.88 -0.19 -0.53
C VAL A 71 12.63 -0.10 -1.87
N LYS A 72 12.54 -1.15 -2.70
CA LYS A 72 13.14 -1.15 -4.05
C LYS A 72 12.57 -0.01 -4.90
N LYS A 73 11.25 0.19 -4.86
CA LYS A 73 10.58 1.25 -5.62
C LYS A 73 11.03 2.63 -5.18
N PHE A 74 11.17 2.86 -3.88
CA PHE A 74 11.66 4.13 -3.35
C PHE A 74 13.11 4.41 -3.78
N VAL A 75 14.00 3.43 -3.67
CA VAL A 75 15.41 3.63 -4.05
C VAL A 75 15.58 3.84 -5.56
N ASN A 76 14.76 3.21 -6.39
CA ASN A 76 14.88 3.31 -7.85
C ASN A 76 14.11 4.47 -8.47
N GLU A 77 12.91 4.78 -7.95
CA GLU A 77 11.96 5.73 -8.56
C GLU A 77 11.67 6.95 -7.67
N GLY A 78 12.18 6.97 -6.44
CA GLY A 78 11.99 8.06 -5.48
C GLY A 78 10.67 8.05 -4.73
N LEU A 79 10.47 9.10 -3.93
CA LEU A 79 9.31 9.24 -3.04
C LEU A 79 8.00 9.39 -3.80
N ASP A 80 7.95 10.27 -4.80
CA ASP A 80 6.71 10.56 -5.56
C ASP A 80 6.16 9.33 -6.26
N ALA A 81 7.02 8.54 -6.89
CA ALA A 81 6.62 7.31 -7.55
C ALA A 81 6.09 6.27 -6.55
N THR A 82 6.68 6.21 -5.36
CA THR A 82 6.25 5.30 -4.29
C THR A 82 4.90 5.71 -3.70
N ILE A 83 4.66 7.03 -3.57
CA ILE A 83 3.43 7.59 -3.03
C ILE A 83 2.29 7.61 -4.04
N LYS A 84 2.59 7.63 -5.34
CA LYS A 84 1.56 7.64 -6.37
C LYS A 84 0.89 6.27 -6.52
N LEU A 85 -0.44 6.25 -6.42
CA LEU A 85 -1.25 5.10 -6.81
C LEU A 85 -1.60 5.22 -8.30
N LYS A 86 -1.28 4.21 -9.10
CA LYS A 86 -1.71 4.12 -10.50
C LYS A 86 -3.16 3.62 -10.56
N ARG A 87 -4.11 4.46 -10.15
CA ARG A 87 -5.55 4.16 -10.26
C ARG A 87 -6.03 4.53 -11.67
N SER A 88 -6.76 3.63 -12.33
CA SER A 88 -7.35 3.91 -13.64
C SER A 88 -8.68 4.63 -13.47
N VAL A 89 -8.96 5.56 -14.38
CA VAL A 89 -10.24 6.28 -14.42
C VAL A 89 -11.42 5.30 -14.58
N ASN A 90 -11.21 4.20 -15.31
CA ASN A 90 -12.22 3.14 -15.44
C ASN A 90 -12.56 2.48 -14.10
N SER A 91 -11.59 2.31 -13.20
CA SER A 91 -11.86 1.77 -11.86
C SER A 91 -12.65 2.75 -10.99
N ASP A 92 -12.51 4.05 -11.22
CA ASP A 92 -13.25 5.08 -10.48
C ASP A 92 -14.71 5.19 -10.98
N ASN A 93 -14.90 4.98 -12.29
CA ASN A 93 -16.21 5.01 -12.94
C ASN A 93 -16.92 3.66 -12.97
N ALA A 94 -16.32 2.60 -12.41
CA ALA A 94 -16.90 1.27 -12.39
C ALA A 94 -18.18 1.25 -11.54
N GLN A 95 -19.32 1.30 -12.19
CA GLN A 95 -20.63 1.18 -11.53
C GLN A 95 -21.08 -0.28 -11.47
N ARG A 96 -21.83 -0.63 -10.41
CA ARG A 96 -22.49 -1.93 -10.33
C ARG A 96 -23.46 -2.07 -11.51
N LYS A 97 -23.21 -3.06 -12.37
CA LYS A 97 -24.09 -3.35 -13.52
C LYS A 97 -25.42 -3.99 -13.11
N VAL A 98 -25.43 -4.64 -11.95
CA VAL A 98 -26.55 -5.42 -11.43
C VAL A 98 -26.84 -4.88 -10.04
N ASP A 99 -28.11 -4.58 -9.76
CA ASP A 99 -28.59 -4.28 -8.42
C ASP A 99 -29.25 -5.53 -7.81
N GLY A 100 -29.58 -5.48 -6.51
CA GLY A 100 -30.17 -6.63 -5.82
C GLY A 100 -31.51 -7.10 -6.42
N ARG A 101 -32.22 -6.24 -7.16
CA ARG A 101 -33.48 -6.61 -7.83
C ARG A 101 -33.19 -7.43 -9.08
N VAL A 102 -32.20 -7.03 -9.87
CA VAL A 102 -31.76 -7.80 -11.04
C VAL A 102 -31.14 -9.13 -10.60
N GLU A 103 -30.39 -9.17 -9.49
CA GLU A 103 -29.91 -10.43 -8.89
C GLU A 103 -31.07 -11.36 -8.49
N ALA A 104 -32.10 -10.81 -7.82
CA ALA A 104 -33.29 -11.59 -7.45
C ALA A 104 -34.06 -12.13 -8.66
N LYS A 105 -34.19 -11.32 -9.73
CA LYS A 105 -34.87 -11.76 -10.96
C LYS A 105 -34.07 -12.84 -11.70
N LEU A 106 -32.74 -12.73 -11.71
CA LEU A 106 -31.85 -13.77 -12.26
C LEU A 106 -32.01 -15.10 -11.50
N LEU A 107 -32.08 -15.05 -10.17
CA LEU A 107 -32.31 -16.23 -9.34
C LEU A 107 -33.69 -16.85 -9.60
N GLU A 108 -34.75 -16.04 -9.70
CA GLU A 108 -36.11 -16.50 -10.03
C GLU A 108 -36.15 -17.20 -11.40
N VAL A 109 -35.52 -16.63 -12.42
CA VAL A 109 -35.46 -17.23 -13.77
C VAL A 109 -34.64 -18.51 -13.78
N ALA A 110 -33.52 -18.55 -13.05
CA ALA A 110 -32.64 -19.71 -13.02
C ALA A 110 -33.20 -20.89 -12.20
N CYS A 111 -33.94 -20.60 -11.14
CA CYS A 111 -34.44 -21.58 -10.16
C CYS A 111 -35.98 -21.73 -10.18
N GLY A 112 -36.66 -21.07 -11.11
CA GLY A 112 -38.11 -21.17 -11.29
C GLY A 112 -38.53 -22.53 -11.85
N PRO A 113 -39.82 -22.90 -11.71
CA PRO A 113 -40.33 -24.15 -12.28
C PRO A 113 -40.15 -24.15 -13.80
N VAL A 114 -39.72 -25.29 -14.33
CA VAL A 114 -39.68 -25.61 -15.76
C VAL A 114 -41.07 -25.94 -16.31
#